data_AF-U9SJK1-F1
#
_entry.id   AF-U9SJK1-F1
#
_cell.length_a   1.000
_cell.length_b   1.000
_cell.length_c   1.000
_cell.angle_alpha   90.00
_cell.angle_beta   90.00
_cell.angle_gamma   90.00
#
_symmetry.space_group_name_H-M   'P 1'
#
loop_
_entity.id
_entity.type
_entity.pdbx_description
1 polymer ?
#
loop_
_entity_poly.entity_id
_entity_poly.type
_entity_poly.pdbx_seq_one_letter_code
_entity_poly.pdbx_strand_id
1 'polypeptide(L)'
;MSSSFHFLGIWFNINGSQNFIQKQLKQECNSFSATLHPVKLTVQQVVYLYNTVLIPKLDYRMQVTHLSEAECSIATSSIRTLVKHKAKLSHSIPNVILYLSQVLAVINK
;
A
#
# COMPACT_ATOMS: atom_id res chain seq x y z
N MET A 1 -26.49 10.58 -11.09
CA MET A 1 -26.06 9.23 -11.49
C MET A 1 -24.55 9.27 -11.70
N SER A 2 -23.77 8.54 -10.90
CA SER A 2 -22.34 8.36 -11.18
C SER A 2 -22.17 7.15 -12.07
N SER A 3 -21.85 7.37 -13.34
CA SER A 3 -21.51 6.28 -14.26
C SER A 3 -20.04 5.93 -14.09
N SER A 4 -19.77 4.72 -13.59
CA SER A 4 -18.43 4.13 -13.59
C SER A 4 -18.38 2.96 -14.57
N PHE A 5 -17.23 2.75 -15.20
CA PHE A 5 -17.01 1.63 -16.12
C PHE A 5 -15.68 0.95 -15.81
N HIS A 6 -15.53 -0.31 -16.23
CA HIS A 6 -14.34 -1.09 -15.99
C HIS A 6 -13.57 -1.32 -17.30
N PHE A 7 -12.30 -0.97 -17.32
CA PHE A 7 -11.43 -1.12 -18.49
C PHE A 7 -10.01 -1.50 -18.04
N LEU A 8 -9.39 -2.47 -18.73
CA LEU A 8 -8.04 -2.97 -18.41
C LEU A 8 -7.77 -3.30 -16.93
N GLY A 9 -8.78 -3.74 -16.18
CA GLY A 9 -8.61 -4.09 -14.77
C GLY A 9 -8.69 -2.91 -13.78
N ILE A 10 -9.14 -1.73 -14.24
CA ILE A 10 -9.36 -0.54 -13.42
C ILE A 10 -10.79 -0.03 -13.60
N TRP A 11 -11.37 0.47 -12.52
CA TRP A 11 -12.63 1.19 -12.56
C TRP A 11 -12.40 2.67 -12.81
N PHE A 12 -13.03 3.19 -13.85
CA PHE A 12 -13.02 4.59 -14.22
C PHE A 12 -14.32 5.23 -13.78
N ASN A 13 -14.25 6.46 -13.30
CA ASN A 13 -15.42 7.27 -13.01
C ASN A 13 -15.53 8.35 -14.08
N ILE A 14 -16.63 8.34 -14.85
CA ILE A 14 -16.86 9.29 -15.94
C ILE A 14 -17.01 10.71 -15.41
N ASN A 15 -17.44 10.85 -14.16
CA ASN A 15 -17.61 12.15 -13.50
C ASN A 15 -16.31 12.66 -12.85
N GLY A 16 -15.17 11.98 -13.05
CA GLY A 16 -13.86 12.42 -12.55
C GLY A 16 -13.72 12.43 -11.02
N SER A 17 -14.55 11.67 -10.30
CA SER A 17 -14.54 11.69 -8.83
C SER A 17 -13.27 11.04 -8.25
N GLN A 18 -12.42 11.86 -7.65
CA GLN A 18 -11.18 11.42 -6.98
C GLN A 18 -11.46 10.48 -5.79
N ASN A 19 -12.56 10.71 -5.07
CA ASN A 19 -12.99 9.91 -3.91
C ASN A 19 -13.16 8.42 -4.24
N PHE A 20 -13.60 8.12 -5.46
CA PHE A 20 -13.77 6.74 -5.91
C PHE A 20 -12.41 6.03 -6.03
N ILE A 21 -11.45 6.68 -6.70
CA ILE A 21 -10.09 6.15 -6.89
C ILE A 21 -9.35 6.03 -5.55
N GLN A 22 -9.49 7.03 -4.67
CA GLN A 22 -8.92 6.96 -3.32
C GLN A 22 -9.43 5.76 -2.52
N LYS A 23 -10.74 5.49 -2.55
CA LYS A 23 -11.32 4.31 -1.91
C LYS A 23 -10.77 3.02 -2.51
N GLN A 24 -10.62 2.96 -3.82
CA GLN A 24 -10.09 1.79 -4.52
C GLN A 24 -8.63 1.52 -4.15
N LEU A 25 -7.78 2.54 -4.09
CA LEU A 25 -6.37 2.40 -3.70
C LEU A 25 -6.22 1.97 -2.24
N LYS A 26 -7.02 2.57 -1.35
CA LYS A 26 -7.08 2.15 0.07
C LYS A 26 -7.50 0.70 0.19
N GLN A 27 -8.52 0.27 -0.57
CA GLN A 27 -8.97 -1.11 -0.58
C GLN A 27 -7.89 -2.06 -1.08
N GLU A 28 -7.18 -1.70 -2.16
CA GLU A 28 -6.09 -2.50 -2.71
C GLU A 28 -4.96 -2.70 -1.68
N CYS A 29 -4.55 -1.63 -0.98
CA CYS A 29 -3.53 -1.72 0.07
C CYS A 29 -4.00 -2.59 1.26
N ASN A 30 -5.27 -2.46 1.65
CA ASN A 30 -5.86 -3.25 2.72
C ASN A 30 -5.97 -4.73 2.35
N SER A 31 -6.41 -5.05 1.13
CA SER A 31 -6.47 -6.41 0.62
C SER A 31 -5.08 -7.04 0.56
N PHE A 32 -4.09 -6.32 0.01
CA PHE A 32 -2.71 -6.78 0.00
C PHE A 32 -2.20 -7.08 1.42
N SER A 33 -2.45 -6.15 2.36
CA SER A 33 -2.05 -6.34 3.76
C SER A 33 -2.72 -7.54 4.40
N ALA A 34 -4.04 -7.70 4.20
CA ALA A 34 -4.81 -8.80 4.76
C ALA A 34 -4.35 -10.16 4.21
N THR A 35 -4.02 -10.24 2.91
CA THR A 35 -3.48 -11.46 2.30
C THR A 35 -2.12 -11.83 2.88
N LEU A 36 -1.23 -10.87 3.09
CA LEU A 36 0.12 -11.16 3.60
C LEU A 36 0.19 -11.30 5.12
N HIS A 37 -0.79 -10.77 5.86
CA HIS A 37 -0.80 -10.80 7.32
C HIS A 37 -0.62 -12.21 7.93
N PRO A 38 -1.39 -13.24 7.52
CA PRO A 38 -1.24 -14.59 8.08
C PRO A 38 -0.01 -15.36 7.55
N VAL A 39 0.59 -14.93 6.44
CA VAL A 39 1.67 -15.67 5.78
C VAL A 39 3.00 -15.46 6.50
N LYS A 40 3.78 -16.52 6.71
CA LYS A 40 5.13 -16.43 7.28
C LYS A 40 6.10 -15.87 6.22
N LEU A 41 6.28 -14.55 6.22
CA LEU A 41 7.19 -13.83 5.33
C LEU A 41 8.20 -13.01 6.16
N THR A 42 9.42 -12.90 5.65
CA THR A 42 10.40 -11.94 6.18
C THR A 42 10.00 -10.53 5.79
N VAL A 43 10.50 -9.54 6.53
CA VAL A 43 10.26 -8.13 6.17
C VAL A 43 10.78 -7.82 4.77
N GLN A 44 11.94 -8.37 4.40
CA GLN A 44 12.54 -8.20 3.07
C GLN A 44 11.63 -8.74 1.96
N GLN A 45 11.01 -9.90 2.16
CA GLN A 45 10.04 -10.46 1.20
C GLN A 45 8.80 -9.57 1.06
N VAL A 46 8.29 -9.02 2.16
CA VAL A 46 7.15 -8.09 2.12
C VAL A 46 7.51 -6.80 1.40
N VAL A 47 8.69 -6.22 1.68
CA VAL A 47 9.19 -5.01 1.00
C VAL A 47 9.39 -5.29 -0.50
N TYR A 48 9.93 -6.45 -0.85
CA TYR A 48 10.08 -6.86 -2.24
C TYR A 48 8.73 -6.93 -2.96
N LEU A 49 7.74 -7.63 -2.38
CA LEU A 49 6.40 -7.73 -2.96
C LEU A 49 5.71 -6.36 -3.06
N TYR A 50 5.88 -5.52 -2.05
CA TYR A 50 5.38 -4.14 -2.08
C TYR A 50 5.97 -3.37 -3.26
N ASN A 51 7.28 -3.39 -3.43
CA ASN A 51 7.97 -2.64 -4.48
C ASN A 51 7.71 -3.19 -5.89
N THR A 52 7.61 -4.50 -6.05
CA THR A 52 7.53 -5.14 -7.37
C THR A 52 6.09 -5.43 -7.84
N VAL A 53 5.14 -5.54 -6.91
CA VAL A 53 3.74 -5.88 -7.23
C VAL A 53 2.80 -4.74 -6.88
N LEU A 54 2.83 -4.26 -5.64
CA LEU A 54 1.82 -3.29 -5.20
C LEU A 54 2.07 -1.90 -5.80
N ILE A 55 3.30 -1.38 -5.73
CA ILE A 55 3.61 -0.04 -6.29
C ILE A 55 3.22 0.07 -7.76
N PRO A 56 3.63 -0.83 -8.69
CA PRO A 56 3.24 -0.73 -10.09
C PRO A 56 1.72 -0.78 -10.30
N LYS A 57 1.01 -1.59 -9.49
CA LYS A 57 -0.45 -1.69 -9.57
C LYS A 57 -1.15 -0.41 -9.12
N LEU A 58 -0.65 0.23 -8.06
CA LEU A 58 -1.16 1.51 -7.58
C LEU A 58 -0.83 2.63 -8.59
N ASP A 59 0.39 2.65 -9.11
CA ASP A 59 0.85 3.65 -10.09
C ASP A 59 -0.03 3.62 -11.34
N TYR A 60 -0.25 2.43 -11.91
CA TYR A 60 -1.16 2.26 -13.04
C TYR A 60 -2.57 2.77 -12.76
N ARG A 61 -3.09 2.56 -11.54
CA ARG A 61 -4.42 3.04 -11.11
C ARG A 61 -4.47 4.53 -10.81
N MET A 62 -3.34 5.13 -10.47
CA MET A 62 -3.21 6.56 -10.19
C MET A 62 -2.98 7.40 -11.45
N GLN A 63 -2.68 6.80 -12.60
CA GLN A 63 -2.51 7.56 -13.87
C GLN A 63 -3.73 8.43 -14.24
N VAL A 64 -4.92 8.08 -13.73
CA VAL A 64 -6.18 8.78 -14.02
C VAL A 64 -6.57 9.78 -12.93
N THR A 65 -5.79 9.92 -11.86
CA THR A 65 -6.10 10.80 -10.73
C THR A 65 -4.84 11.21 -9.98
N HIS A 66 -4.58 12.51 -9.91
CA HIS A 66 -3.55 13.05 -9.05
C HIS A 66 -3.95 12.93 -7.57
N LEU A 67 -3.17 12.19 -6.79
CA LEU A 67 -3.30 12.15 -5.34
C LEU A 67 -2.19 12.98 -4.70
N SER A 68 -2.53 13.63 -3.60
CA SER A 68 -1.56 14.26 -2.71
C SER A 68 -0.75 13.20 -1.95
N GLU A 69 0.43 13.60 -1.48
CA GLU A 69 1.27 12.74 -0.63
C GLU A 69 0.55 12.30 0.65
N ALA A 70 -0.28 13.17 1.22
CA ALA A 70 -1.08 12.86 2.41
C ALA A 70 -2.09 11.73 2.15
N GLU A 71 -2.78 11.76 1.01
CA GLU A 71 -3.73 10.73 0.60
C GLU A 71 -3.02 9.39 0.33
N CYS A 72 -1.87 9.43 -0.34
CA CYS A 72 -1.02 8.26 -0.54
C CYS A 72 -0.52 7.66 0.79
N SER A 73 -0.13 8.52 1.73
CA SER A 73 0.29 8.10 3.08
C SER A 73 -0.86 7.42 3.82
N ILE A 74 -2.08 7.96 3.74
CA ILE A 74 -3.27 7.34 4.34
C ILE A 74 -3.57 5.99 3.69
N ALA A 75 -3.57 5.91 2.36
CA ALA A 75 -3.86 4.69 1.62
C ALA A 75 -2.88 3.56 1.95
N THR A 76 -1.59 3.87 2.06
CA THR A 76 -0.51 2.91 2.34
C THR A 76 -0.29 2.63 3.83
N SER A 77 -1.13 3.17 4.72
CA SER A 77 -0.98 3.00 6.17
C SER A 77 -1.02 1.53 6.63
N SER A 78 -1.88 0.72 6.02
CA SER A 78 -2.00 -0.72 6.30
C SER A 78 -0.72 -1.48 5.98
N ILE A 79 0.01 -1.07 4.95
CA ILE A 79 1.31 -1.63 4.58
C ILE A 79 2.35 -1.34 5.65
N ARG A 80 2.41 -0.10 6.17
CA ARG A 80 3.33 0.25 7.25
C ARG A 80 3.05 -0.57 8.51
N THR A 81 1.78 -0.78 8.84
CA THR A 81 1.37 -1.65 9.95
C THR A 81 1.79 -3.10 9.72
N LEU A 82 1.59 -3.62 8.51
CA LEU A 82 2.05 -4.96 8.14
C LEU A 82 3.57 -5.09 8.33
N VAL A 83 4.35 -4.15 7.81
CA VAL A 83 5.82 -4.16 7.93
C VAL A 83 6.25 -4.14 9.40
N LYS A 84 5.65 -3.29 10.25
CA LYS A 84 5.92 -3.28 11.69
C LYS A 84 5.62 -4.63 12.33
N HIS A 85 4.45 -5.21 12.02
CA HIS A 85 4.06 -6.52 12.54
C HIS A 85 5.06 -7.62 12.12
N LYS A 86 5.48 -7.65 10.85
CA LYS A 86 6.48 -8.61 10.36
C LYS A 86 7.87 -8.40 10.97
N ALA A 87 8.21 -7.15 11.28
CA ALA A 87 9.43 -6.78 11.99
C ALA A 87 9.35 -7.02 13.52
N LYS A 88 8.22 -7.51 14.04
CA LYS A 88 7.93 -7.67 15.48
C LYS A 88 8.05 -6.34 16.26
N LEU A 89 7.80 -5.23 15.58
CA LEU A 89 7.78 -3.90 16.18
C LEU A 89 6.39 -3.59 16.71
N SER A 90 6.33 -2.85 17.82
CA SER A 90 5.06 -2.32 18.33
C SER A 90 4.41 -1.38 17.31
N HIS A 91 3.08 -1.37 17.28
CA HIS A 91 2.31 -0.43 16.48
C HIS A 91 2.64 1.04 16.82
N SER A 92 2.96 1.33 18.09
CA SER A 92 3.28 2.67 18.59
C SER A 92 4.65 3.21 18.14
N ILE A 93 5.50 2.37 17.54
CA ILE A 93 6.82 2.81 17.05
C ILE A 93 6.64 3.86 15.94
N PRO A 94 7.37 4.98 15.96
CA PRO A 94 7.32 5.99 14.90
C PRO A 94 7.66 5.42 13.52
N ASN A 95 6.95 5.87 12.48
CA ASN A 95 7.16 5.37 11.10
C ASN A 95 8.57 5.66 10.56
N VAL A 96 9.26 6.68 11.09
CA VAL A 96 10.63 7.03 10.71
C VAL A 96 11.61 5.85 10.90
N ILE A 97 11.36 4.98 11.88
CA ILE A 97 12.16 3.78 12.14
C ILE A 97 12.16 2.81 10.96
N LEU A 98 11.08 2.79 10.15
CA LEU A 98 11.03 1.95 8.95
C LEU A 98 12.01 2.42 7.88
N TYR A 99 12.25 3.73 7.77
CA TYR A 99 13.13 4.34 6.75
C TYR A 99 14.59 4.41 7.18
N LEU A 100 14.86 4.47 8.48
CA LEU A 100 16.21 4.42 9.06
C LEU A 100 16.85 3.02 8.97
N SER A 101 16.10 2.02 8.48
CA SER A 101 16.41 0.62 8.67
C SER A 101 17.42 0.03 7.68
N GLN A 102 18.63 0.60 7.66
CA GLN A 102 19.83 -0.27 7.65
C GLN A 102 19.72 -1.38 8.72
N VAL A 103 18.90 -1.20 9.75
CA VAL A 103 18.47 -2.20 10.75
C VAL A 103 17.71 -3.43 10.18
N LEU A 104 16.94 -3.33 9.08
CA LEU A 104 16.29 -4.51 8.47
C LEU A 104 17.29 -5.47 7.78
N ALA A 105 18.50 -4.98 7.49
CA ALA A 105 19.62 -5.81 7.05
C ALA A 105 20.41 -6.41 8.24
N VAL A 106 20.37 -5.76 9.42
CA VAL A 106 21.15 -6.15 10.62
C VAL A 106 20.45 -7.21 11.48
N ILE A 107 19.11 -7.25 11.50
CA ILE A 107 18.36 -8.26 12.28
C ILE A 107 18.49 -9.70 11.69
N ASN A 108 19.11 -9.84 10.50
CA ASN A 108 19.42 -11.13 9.86
C ASN A 108 20.92 -11.47 9.89
N LYS A 109 21.60 -11.25 11.03
CA LYS A 109 22.88 -11.91 11.32
C LYS A 109 22.76 -12.81 12.54
#